data_AF-A0A7J8WUT5-F1
#
_entry.id   AF-A0A7J8WUT5-F1
#
_cell.length_a   1.000
_cell.length_b   1.000
_cell.length_c   1.000
_cell.angle_alpha   90.00
_cell.angle_beta   90.00
_cell.angle_gamma   90.00
#
_symmetry.space_group_name_H-M   'P 1'
#
loop_
_entity.id
_entity.type
_entity.pdbx_description
1 polymer ?
#
loop_
_entity_poly.entity_id
_entity_poly.type
_entity_poly.pdbx_seq_one_letter_code
_entity_poly.pdbx_strand_id
1 'polypeptide(L)'
;MLSYGCTRLEIGVQSTYEDVARDTNRGHTVAAVADCFCLAKDAGFKVVAHMMPDLPNVGVERDLESFKEFFESPLFRADGLKIYPTLVIRGTGLYELWKTGRYQNYPPDQLVDIVARILAMVPPWTRVYRVQRDIPMPLVTSGVEKGNLRELALARMDDLGLKCRDVRTREAGIQDIHHKIKPEEVELVRRDYTANESWETFLSYEDTRQDILVGLLRLRKCGQNTTCPELMGKCSIVRELHVYGTAVPVHGRDADKLQHQGYGTLLMEEAERIAGREHRSTKIAVISGVGTRHYYRKLGYELDGPYMVKYLTS
;
A
#
# COMPACT_ATOMS: atom_id res chain seq x y z
N MET A 1 15.39 13.10 -1.72
CA MET A 1 14.56 12.05 -2.37
C MET A 1 13.67 12.63 -3.47
N LEU A 2 12.88 13.68 -3.20
CA LEU A 2 12.07 14.37 -4.23
C LEU A 2 12.90 14.85 -5.42
N SER A 3 14.08 15.43 -5.18
CA SER A 3 15.01 15.88 -6.23
C SER A 3 15.48 14.77 -7.17
N TYR A 4 15.46 13.51 -6.72
CA TYR A 4 15.82 12.35 -7.53
C TYR A 4 14.62 11.76 -8.30
N GLY A 5 13.45 12.39 -8.21
CA GLY A 5 12.22 11.89 -8.85
C GLY A 5 11.59 10.68 -8.16
N CYS A 6 11.93 10.45 -6.88
CA CYS A 6 11.34 9.38 -6.09
C CYS A 6 9.84 9.64 -5.85
N THR A 7 9.01 8.59 -5.98
CA THR A 7 7.56 8.65 -5.76
C THR A 7 7.07 7.70 -4.67
N ARG A 8 7.93 6.78 -4.21
CA ARG A 8 7.59 5.75 -3.23
C ARG A 8 8.75 5.52 -2.27
N LEU A 9 8.43 5.49 -0.98
CA LEU A 9 9.36 5.14 0.09
C LEU A 9 8.99 3.78 0.66
N GLU A 10 10.01 2.99 0.96
CA GLU A 10 9.85 1.73 1.67
C GLU A 10 10.54 1.83 3.02
N ILE A 11 9.79 1.56 4.09
CA ILE A 11 10.22 1.76 5.47
C ILE A 11 10.18 0.42 6.18
N GLY A 12 11.31 0.04 6.77
CA GLY A 12 11.36 -1.14 7.60
C GLY A 12 10.76 -0.85 8.97
N VAL A 13 9.52 -1.25 9.20
CA VAL A 13 8.83 -1.14 10.50
C VAL A 13 9.05 -2.37 11.38
N GLN A 14 9.05 -3.55 10.75
CA GLN A 14 9.13 -4.88 11.36
C GLN A 14 7.98 -5.24 12.30
N SER A 15 7.73 -4.45 13.35
CA SER A 15 6.70 -4.68 14.36
C SER A 15 6.15 -3.33 14.86
N THR A 16 4.91 -3.33 15.39
CA THR A 16 4.32 -2.16 16.06
C THR A 16 4.71 -2.05 17.53
N TYR A 17 5.55 -2.94 18.06
CA TYR A 17 5.93 -2.93 19.47
C TYR A 17 7.34 -2.39 19.74
N GLU A 18 7.44 -1.48 20.71
CA GLU A 18 8.72 -0.88 21.13
C GLU A 18 9.66 -1.87 21.83
N ASP A 19 9.12 -2.84 22.57
CA ASP A 19 9.93 -3.90 23.20
C ASP A 19 10.63 -4.75 22.13
N VAL A 20 9.93 -5.11 21.06
CA VAL A 20 10.51 -5.88 19.94
C VAL A 20 11.59 -5.08 19.22
N ALA A 21 11.36 -3.78 18.95
CA ALA A 21 12.36 -2.92 18.31
C ALA A 21 13.65 -2.80 19.15
N ARG A 22 13.51 -2.68 20.47
CA ARG A 22 14.63 -2.64 21.42
C ARG A 22 15.35 -3.98 21.51
N ASP A 23 14.61 -5.06 21.73
CA ASP A 23 15.17 -6.39 21.99
C ASP A 23 15.87 -6.96 20.73
N THR A 24 15.44 -6.54 19.54
CA THR A 24 16.10 -6.88 18.26
C THR A 24 17.17 -5.88 17.84
N ASN A 25 17.49 -4.88 18.69
CA ASN A 25 18.46 -3.82 18.46
C ASN A 25 18.29 -3.14 17.08
N ARG A 26 17.06 -2.71 16.79
CA ARG A 26 16.68 -2.27 15.45
C ARG A 26 17.19 -0.87 15.07
N GLY A 27 17.48 -0.03 16.06
CA GLY A 27 18.03 1.31 15.87
C GLY A 27 17.01 2.41 15.54
N HIS A 28 15.71 2.14 15.75
CA HIS A 28 14.62 3.13 15.68
C HIS A 28 13.50 2.77 16.66
N THR A 29 12.61 3.72 16.92
CA THR A 29 11.38 3.54 17.70
C THR A 29 10.15 3.47 16.81
N VAL A 30 9.07 2.89 17.31
CA VAL A 30 7.77 2.86 16.62
C VAL A 30 7.23 4.28 16.44
N ALA A 31 7.45 5.16 17.43
CA ALA A 31 7.11 6.58 17.31
C ALA A 31 7.82 7.26 16.11
N ALA A 32 9.12 7.02 15.94
CA ALA A 32 9.86 7.58 14.81
C ALA A 32 9.37 7.06 13.44
N VAL A 33 8.85 5.82 13.39
CA VAL A 33 8.19 5.29 12.19
C VAL A 33 6.91 6.04 11.89
N ALA A 34 6.06 6.30 12.89
CA ALA A 34 4.82 7.05 12.72
C ALA A 34 5.08 8.49 12.23
N ASP A 35 6.10 9.15 12.78
CA ASP A 35 6.53 10.48 12.33
C ASP A 35 7.04 10.45 10.87
N CYS A 36 7.84 9.44 10.54
CA CYS A 36 8.34 9.24 9.18
C CYS A 36 7.18 9.02 8.19
N PHE A 37 6.16 8.26 8.57
CA PHE A 37 4.96 8.04 7.76
C PHE A 37 4.20 9.35 7.55
N CYS A 38 4.02 10.17 8.59
CA CYS A 38 3.37 11.46 8.49
C CYS A 38 4.08 12.36 7.46
N LEU A 39 5.38 12.57 7.64
CA LEU A 39 6.20 13.41 6.76
C LEU A 39 6.21 12.88 5.32
N ALA A 40 6.32 11.56 5.14
CA ALA A 40 6.33 10.95 3.82
C ALA A 40 4.99 11.15 3.09
N LYS A 41 3.87 10.92 3.79
CA LYS A 41 2.53 11.11 3.20
C LYS A 41 2.23 12.57 2.89
N ASP A 42 2.61 13.49 3.78
CA ASP A 42 2.43 14.92 3.57
C ASP A 42 3.34 15.51 2.48
N ALA A 43 4.48 14.88 2.20
CA ALA A 43 5.29 15.16 1.01
C ALA A 43 4.76 14.48 -0.28
N GLY A 44 3.68 13.70 -0.17
CA GLY A 44 3.00 13.03 -1.27
C GLY A 44 3.43 11.59 -1.53
N PHE A 45 4.52 11.10 -0.94
CA PHE A 45 5.05 9.77 -1.25
C PHE A 45 4.03 8.67 -0.99
N LYS A 46 4.05 7.64 -1.85
CA LYS A 46 3.49 6.34 -1.51
C LYS A 46 4.37 5.67 -0.45
N VAL A 47 3.78 5.15 0.62
CA VAL A 47 4.49 4.54 1.74
C VAL A 47 4.25 3.03 1.74
N VAL A 48 5.34 2.25 1.73
CA VAL A 48 5.31 0.78 1.85
C VAL A 48 6.03 0.36 3.11
N ALA A 49 5.36 -0.41 3.96
CA ALA A 49 5.97 -0.96 5.16
C ALA A 49 6.56 -2.34 4.90
N HIS A 50 7.70 -2.65 5.53
CA HIS A 50 8.14 -4.04 5.71
C HIS A 50 7.78 -4.46 7.12
N MET A 51 6.93 -5.49 7.25
CA MET A 51 6.55 -6.11 8.52
C MET A 51 7.08 -7.54 8.57
N MET A 52 7.45 -7.99 9.76
CA MET A 52 8.07 -9.29 9.97
C MET A 52 7.34 -10.05 11.07
N PRO A 53 6.53 -11.07 10.73
CA PRO A 53 6.07 -12.02 11.74
C PRO A 53 7.23 -12.91 12.21
N ASP A 54 6.99 -13.66 13.29
CA ASP A 54 7.92 -14.64 13.86
C ASP A 54 9.21 -14.00 14.42
N LEU A 55 9.13 -12.75 14.88
CA LEU A 55 10.27 -12.09 15.55
C LEU A 55 10.51 -12.68 16.95
N PRO A 56 11.75 -12.61 17.48
CA PRO A 56 12.04 -13.04 18.84
C PRO A 56 11.11 -12.40 19.87
N ASN A 57 10.67 -13.19 20.85
CA ASN A 57 9.77 -12.76 21.94
C ASN A 57 8.37 -12.31 21.47
N VAL A 58 7.98 -12.63 20.24
CA VAL A 58 6.64 -12.36 19.69
C VAL A 58 5.94 -13.68 19.37
N GLY A 59 4.89 -13.99 20.15
CA GLY A 59 4.02 -15.13 19.88
C GLY A 59 2.96 -14.81 18.81
N VAL A 60 2.27 -15.84 18.34
CA VAL A 60 1.28 -15.76 17.26
C VAL A 60 0.19 -14.70 17.50
N GLU A 61 -0.36 -14.65 18.72
CA GLU A 61 -1.41 -13.67 19.05
C GLU A 61 -0.89 -12.23 18.96
N ARG A 62 0.34 -11.99 19.43
CA ARG A 62 1.00 -10.68 19.33
C ARG A 62 1.30 -10.30 17.89
N ASP A 63 1.68 -11.27 17.05
CA ASP A 63 1.87 -11.01 15.61
C ASP A 63 0.56 -10.55 14.97
N LEU A 64 -0.53 -11.31 15.18
CA LEU A 64 -1.84 -10.97 14.61
C LEU A 64 -2.34 -9.60 15.10
N GLU A 65 -2.18 -9.31 16.40
CA GLU A 65 -2.55 -8.00 16.95
C GLU A 65 -1.67 -6.87 16.40
N SER A 66 -0.36 -7.10 16.21
CA SER A 66 0.52 -6.11 15.59
C SER A 66 0.12 -5.78 14.16
N PHE A 67 -0.27 -6.79 13.35
CA PHE A 67 -0.79 -6.56 12.01
C PHE A 67 -2.15 -5.86 12.02
N LYS A 68 -3.03 -6.24 12.94
CA LYS A 68 -4.33 -5.56 13.12
C LYS A 68 -4.12 -4.08 13.46
N GLU A 69 -3.29 -3.78 14.44
CA GLU A 69 -2.92 -2.41 14.81
C GLU A 69 -2.33 -1.65 13.61
N PHE A 70 -1.43 -2.28 12.86
CA PHE A 70 -0.83 -1.69 11.66
C PHE A 70 -1.87 -1.27 10.60
N PHE A 71 -2.96 -2.02 10.44
CA PHE A 71 -4.03 -1.69 9.49
C PHE A 71 -5.08 -0.73 10.07
N GLU A 72 -5.42 -0.87 11.36
CA GLU A 72 -6.51 -0.14 11.99
C GLU A 72 -6.06 1.23 12.53
N SER A 73 -4.86 1.32 13.08
CA SER A 73 -4.34 2.55 13.70
C SER A 73 -4.04 3.62 12.64
N PRO A 74 -4.52 4.87 12.84
CA PRO A 74 -4.23 5.96 11.92
C PRO A 74 -2.75 6.33 11.87
N LEU A 75 -1.92 5.88 12.83
CA LEU A 75 -0.48 6.13 12.83
C LEU A 75 0.27 5.39 11.70
N PHE A 76 -0.30 4.30 11.19
CA PHE A 76 0.34 3.46 10.18
C PHE A 76 -0.39 3.54 8.83
N ARG A 77 -1.45 2.73 8.64
CA ARG A 77 -2.28 2.67 7.41
C ARG A 77 -1.46 2.89 6.13
N ALA A 78 -0.45 2.05 5.90
CA ALA A 78 0.44 2.19 4.75
C ALA A 78 -0.27 1.81 3.43
N ASP A 79 0.20 2.36 2.32
CA ASP A 79 -0.34 2.07 0.99
C ASP A 79 0.06 0.69 0.47
N GLY A 80 1.16 0.15 1.01
CA GLY A 80 1.64 -1.17 0.65
C GLY A 80 2.36 -1.87 1.79
N LEU A 81 2.46 -3.18 1.64
CA LEU A 81 3.05 -4.06 2.63
C LEU A 81 3.96 -5.09 1.95
N LYS A 82 5.08 -5.37 2.61
CA LYS A 82 5.92 -6.54 2.37
C LYS A 82 5.95 -7.37 3.64
N ILE A 83 5.40 -8.57 3.58
CA ILE A 83 5.35 -9.51 4.71
C ILE A 83 6.56 -10.41 4.59
N TYR A 84 7.50 -10.28 5.53
CA TYR A 84 8.75 -11.01 5.54
C TYR A 84 8.88 -11.80 6.83
N PRO A 85 8.38 -13.05 6.87
CA PRO A 85 8.61 -13.93 8.01
C PRO A 85 10.09 -13.98 8.35
N THR A 86 10.38 -13.98 9.64
CA THR A 86 11.75 -13.96 10.14
C THR A 86 12.49 -15.22 9.69
N LEU A 87 13.72 -15.04 9.22
CA LEU A 87 14.59 -16.14 8.77
C LEU A 87 15.87 -16.13 9.59
N VAL A 88 16.34 -17.32 9.95
CA VAL A 88 17.64 -17.50 10.61
C VAL A 88 18.71 -17.64 9.54
N ILE A 89 19.66 -16.71 9.52
CA ILE A 89 20.77 -16.67 8.57
C ILE A 89 22.08 -16.68 9.34
N ARG A 90 23.03 -17.51 8.92
CA ARG A 90 24.36 -17.60 9.54
C ARG A 90 25.03 -16.22 9.60
N GLY A 91 25.70 -15.94 10.71
CA GLY A 91 26.40 -14.66 10.93
C GLY A 91 25.51 -13.51 11.42
N THR A 92 24.25 -13.78 11.78
CA THR A 92 23.35 -12.79 12.41
C THR A 92 23.22 -13.04 13.91
N GLY A 93 22.84 -12.01 14.69
CA GLY A 93 22.56 -12.19 16.12
C GLY A 93 21.42 -13.20 16.39
N LEU A 94 20.45 -13.28 15.47
CA LEU A 94 19.36 -14.25 15.54
C LEU A 94 19.85 -15.70 15.41
N TYR A 95 20.90 -15.95 14.63
CA TYR A 95 21.52 -17.27 14.52
C TYR A 95 22.10 -17.76 15.85
N GLU A 96 22.68 -16.87 16.66
CA GLU A 96 23.20 -17.25 17.98
C GLU A 96 22.06 -17.56 18.99
N LEU A 97 20.93 -16.86 18.89
CA LEU A 97 19.73 -17.20 19.67
C LEU A 97 19.18 -18.57 19.27
N TRP A 98 19.09 -18.83 17.97
CA TRP A 98 18.64 -20.12 17.43
C TRP A 98 19.56 -21.26 17.85
N LYS A 99 20.89 -21.08 17.70
CA LYS A 99 21.91 -22.08 18.06
C LYS A 99 21.89 -22.44 19.54
N THR A 100 21.51 -21.51 20.41
CA THR A 100 21.40 -21.73 21.87
C THR A 100 20.01 -22.20 22.31
N GLY A 101 19.08 -22.44 21.38
CA GLY A 101 17.71 -22.87 21.67
C GLY A 101 16.82 -21.76 22.28
N ARG A 102 17.28 -20.51 22.27
CA ARG A 102 16.55 -19.35 22.79
C ARG A 102 15.59 -18.71 21.78
N TYR A 103 15.65 -19.15 20.53
CA TYR A 103 14.73 -18.76 19.48
C TYR A 103 14.44 -19.96 18.57
N GLN A 104 13.19 -20.13 18.20
CA GLN A 104 12.76 -21.11 17.23
C GLN A 104 11.69 -20.47 16.35
N ASN A 105 11.83 -20.65 15.04
CA ASN A 105 10.82 -20.23 14.08
C ASN A 105 9.51 -20.99 14.29
N TYR A 106 8.41 -20.40 13.82
CA TYR A 106 7.15 -21.13 13.70
C TYR A 106 7.30 -22.37 12.82
N PRO A 107 6.57 -23.47 13.14
CA PRO A 107 6.36 -24.55 12.22
C PRO A 107 5.77 -24.05 10.89
N PRO A 108 6.14 -24.63 9.73
CA PRO A 108 5.70 -24.16 8.42
C PRO A 108 4.18 -24.00 8.28
N ASP A 109 3.40 -24.98 8.75
CA ASP A 109 1.93 -24.95 8.64
C ASP A 109 1.32 -23.82 9.51
N GLN A 110 1.91 -23.57 10.67
CA GLN A 110 1.49 -22.47 11.54
C GLN A 110 1.79 -21.12 10.89
N LEU A 111 2.95 -20.97 10.25
CA LEU A 111 3.28 -19.75 9.51
C LEU A 111 2.31 -19.50 8.34
N VAL A 112 1.93 -20.54 7.60
CA VAL A 112 0.94 -20.45 6.52
C VAL A 112 -0.41 -19.97 7.07
N ASP A 113 -0.90 -20.51 8.19
CA ASP A 113 -2.16 -20.10 8.82
C ASP A 113 -2.11 -18.62 9.27
N ILE A 114 -1.00 -18.19 9.87
CA ILE A 114 -0.79 -16.81 10.31
C ILE A 114 -0.82 -15.85 9.12
N VAL A 115 -0.08 -16.16 8.05
CA VAL A 115 -0.04 -15.32 6.86
C VAL A 115 -1.41 -15.26 6.17
N ALA A 116 -2.15 -16.38 6.11
CA ALA A 116 -3.52 -16.41 5.59
C ALA A 116 -4.44 -15.45 6.37
N ARG A 117 -4.37 -15.47 7.70
CA ARG A 117 -5.14 -14.54 8.56
C ARG A 117 -4.70 -13.09 8.38
N ILE A 118 -3.40 -12.82 8.25
CA ILE A 118 -2.88 -11.48 7.97
C ILE A 118 -3.43 -10.94 6.65
N LEU A 119 -3.40 -11.75 5.59
CA LEU A 119 -3.92 -11.37 4.27
C LEU A 119 -5.42 -11.08 4.30
N ALA A 120 -6.19 -11.78 5.13
CA ALA A 120 -7.62 -11.52 5.33
C ALA A 120 -7.89 -10.15 6.00
N MET A 121 -6.95 -9.63 6.80
CA MET A 121 -7.07 -8.32 7.47
C MET A 121 -6.67 -7.14 6.56
N VAL A 122 -6.05 -7.40 5.40
CA VAL A 122 -5.53 -6.33 4.54
C VAL A 122 -6.68 -5.49 3.97
N PRO A 123 -6.69 -4.16 4.20
CA PRO A 123 -7.74 -3.32 3.69
C PRO A 123 -7.63 -3.12 2.17
N PRO A 124 -8.75 -2.79 1.49
CA PRO A 124 -8.81 -2.74 0.03
C PRO A 124 -7.97 -1.62 -0.62
N TRP A 125 -7.47 -0.67 0.17
CA TRP A 125 -6.55 0.36 -0.29
C TRP A 125 -5.08 -0.01 -0.13
N THR A 126 -4.73 -1.17 0.45
CA THR A 126 -3.35 -1.60 0.67
C THR A 126 -2.93 -2.69 -0.34
N ARG A 127 -1.73 -2.57 -0.89
CA ARG A 127 -1.15 -3.56 -1.81
C ARG A 127 -0.12 -4.44 -1.10
N VAL A 128 -0.31 -5.77 -1.07
CA VAL A 128 0.73 -6.69 -0.60
C VAL A 128 1.67 -7.04 -1.75
N TYR A 129 2.85 -6.45 -1.74
CA TYR A 129 3.85 -6.62 -2.79
C TYR A 129 4.51 -8.00 -2.76
N ARG A 130 4.85 -8.47 -1.55
CA ARG A 130 5.58 -9.73 -1.34
C ARG A 130 5.14 -10.39 -0.04
N VAL A 131 5.15 -11.71 -0.08
CA VAL A 131 4.93 -12.61 1.04
C VAL A 131 6.11 -13.57 1.00
N GLN A 132 7.15 -13.29 1.79
CA GLN A 132 8.53 -13.80 1.76
C GLN A 132 9.57 -12.95 0.99
N ARG A 133 10.85 -13.11 1.36
CA ARG A 133 12.02 -12.47 0.71
C ARG A 133 12.62 -13.36 -0.37
N ASP A 134 13.30 -12.76 -1.34
CA ASP A 134 14.09 -13.47 -2.35
C ASP A 134 15.48 -13.78 -1.77
N ILE A 135 15.54 -14.73 -0.82
CA ILE A 135 16.80 -15.19 -0.24
C ILE A 135 17.05 -16.62 -0.73
N PRO A 136 18.24 -16.92 -1.29
CA PRO A 136 18.57 -18.28 -1.67
C PRO A 136 18.40 -19.25 -0.50
N MET A 137 17.57 -20.28 -0.69
CA MET A 137 17.27 -21.29 0.34
C MET A 137 18.52 -21.91 1.00
N PRO A 138 19.64 -22.18 0.28
CA PRO A 138 20.86 -22.70 0.92
C PRO A 138 21.48 -21.78 1.99
N LEU A 139 21.13 -20.49 2.01
CA LEU A 139 21.60 -19.53 3.02
C LEU A 139 20.69 -19.49 4.26
N VAL A 140 19.47 -20.03 4.15
CA VAL A 140 18.48 -20.06 5.23
C VAL A 140 18.77 -21.27 6.12
N THR A 141 19.05 -21.01 7.40
CA THR A 141 19.28 -22.08 8.39
C THR A 141 17.97 -22.59 8.99
N SER A 142 17.01 -21.69 9.22
CA SER A 142 15.68 -22.01 9.76
C SER A 142 14.68 -20.90 9.37
N GLY A 143 13.39 -21.24 9.34
CA GLY A 143 12.30 -20.35 8.92
C GLY A 143 11.49 -20.94 7.76
N VAL A 144 11.14 -20.10 6.78
CA VAL A 144 10.37 -20.51 5.59
C VAL A 144 11.14 -21.57 4.81
N GLU A 145 10.54 -22.73 4.57
CA GLU A 145 11.17 -23.86 3.86
C GLU A 145 10.88 -23.89 2.35
N LYS A 146 9.79 -23.24 1.91
CA LYS A 146 9.31 -23.27 0.51
C LYS A 146 9.23 -21.87 -0.08
N GLY A 147 9.60 -21.76 -1.35
CA GLY A 147 9.57 -20.50 -2.10
C GLY A 147 8.18 -20.07 -2.62
N ASN A 148 7.09 -20.70 -2.19
CA ASN A 148 5.73 -20.39 -2.66
C ASN A 148 4.76 -20.05 -1.52
N LEU A 149 5.23 -19.37 -0.47
CA LEU A 149 4.42 -19.07 0.73
C LEU A 149 3.11 -18.32 0.42
N ARG A 150 3.10 -17.42 -0.57
CA ARG A 150 1.86 -16.71 -0.98
C ARG A 150 0.78 -17.69 -1.48
N GLU A 151 1.16 -18.65 -2.30
CA GLU A 151 0.24 -19.63 -2.87
C GLU A 151 -0.35 -20.51 -1.77
N LEU A 152 0.51 -21.00 -0.87
CA LEU A 152 0.10 -21.79 0.29
C LEU A 152 -0.85 -21.01 1.20
N ALA A 153 -0.57 -19.73 1.46
CA ALA A 153 -1.42 -18.88 2.26
C ALA A 153 -2.78 -18.65 1.58
N LEU A 154 -2.84 -18.42 0.27
CA LEU A 154 -4.10 -18.26 -0.45
C LEU A 154 -4.94 -19.54 -0.44
N ALA A 155 -4.35 -20.70 -0.69
CA ALA A 155 -5.05 -21.98 -0.57
C ALA A 155 -5.60 -22.20 0.86
N ARG A 156 -4.80 -21.84 1.88
CA ARG A 156 -5.24 -21.91 3.27
C ARG A 156 -6.38 -20.93 3.58
N MET A 157 -6.41 -19.75 2.95
CA MET A 157 -7.54 -18.82 3.08
C MET A 157 -8.82 -19.44 2.51
N ASP A 158 -8.74 -20.11 1.36
CA ASP A 158 -9.89 -20.80 0.76
C ASP A 158 -10.44 -21.89 1.69
N ASP A 159 -9.56 -22.71 2.30
CA ASP A 159 -9.96 -23.72 3.30
C ASP A 159 -10.68 -23.12 4.51
N LEU A 160 -10.30 -21.90 4.89
CA LEU A 160 -10.88 -21.17 6.03
C LEU A 160 -12.11 -20.31 5.64
N GLY A 161 -12.48 -20.27 4.36
CA GLY A 161 -13.54 -19.40 3.86
C GLY A 161 -13.22 -17.90 3.97
N LEU A 162 -11.93 -17.55 4.03
CA LEU A 162 -11.44 -16.17 4.12
C LEU A 162 -11.23 -15.59 2.73
N LYS A 163 -11.38 -14.26 2.59
CA LYS A 163 -11.14 -13.55 1.32
C LYS A 163 -9.99 -12.56 1.46
N CYS A 164 -9.08 -12.55 0.49
CA CYS A 164 -8.03 -11.55 0.39
C CYS A 164 -8.53 -10.37 -0.46
N ARG A 165 -8.69 -9.20 0.15
CA ARG A 165 -9.16 -7.99 -0.55
C ARG A 165 -8.06 -7.00 -0.84
N ASP A 166 -6.79 -7.42 -0.80
CA ASP A 166 -5.68 -6.54 -1.12
C ASP A 166 -5.75 -6.05 -2.58
N VAL A 167 -5.14 -4.90 -2.84
CA VAL A 167 -5.10 -4.31 -4.18
C VAL A 167 -4.56 -5.32 -5.20
N ARG A 168 -3.61 -6.18 -4.81
CA ARG A 168 -2.94 -7.08 -5.75
C ARG A 168 -3.79 -8.23 -6.26
N THR A 169 -4.55 -8.84 -5.37
CA THR A 169 -5.38 -9.99 -5.71
C THR A 169 -6.54 -9.54 -6.58
N ARG A 170 -7.00 -8.31 -6.41
CA ARG A 170 -8.14 -7.74 -7.14
C ARG A 170 -7.77 -7.13 -8.50
N GLU A 171 -6.50 -6.91 -8.82
CA GLU A 171 -6.09 -6.27 -10.09
C GLU A 171 -6.67 -7.02 -11.31
N ALA A 172 -7.31 -6.31 -12.25
CA ALA A 172 -7.90 -6.92 -13.44
C ALA A 172 -6.91 -7.83 -14.22
N GLY A 173 -5.63 -7.42 -14.31
CA GLY A 173 -4.60 -8.24 -14.95
C GLY A 173 -4.29 -9.55 -14.21
N ILE A 174 -4.35 -9.55 -12.88
CA ILE A 174 -4.15 -10.76 -12.06
C ILE A 174 -5.36 -11.70 -12.22
N GLN A 175 -6.57 -11.14 -12.20
CA GLN A 175 -7.81 -11.90 -12.38
C GLN A 175 -7.91 -12.54 -13.77
N ASP A 176 -7.50 -11.86 -14.84
CA ASP A 176 -7.47 -12.44 -16.20
C ASP A 176 -6.38 -13.52 -16.35
N ILE A 177 -5.20 -13.32 -15.77
CA ILE A 177 -4.11 -14.29 -15.83
C ILE A 177 -4.49 -15.59 -15.11
N HIS A 178 -4.98 -15.49 -13.87
CA HIS A 178 -5.21 -16.64 -12.99
C HIS A 178 -6.58 -17.28 -13.15
N HIS A 179 -7.62 -16.48 -13.43
CA HIS A 179 -9.02 -16.95 -13.42
C HIS A 179 -9.75 -16.71 -14.75
N LYS A 180 -9.13 -16.03 -15.73
CA LYS A 180 -9.75 -15.65 -17.02
C LYS A 180 -11.01 -14.79 -16.86
N ILE A 181 -11.10 -14.05 -15.76
CA ILE A 181 -12.22 -13.19 -15.43
C ILE A 181 -11.91 -11.77 -15.90
N LYS A 182 -12.87 -11.15 -16.59
CA LYS A 182 -12.80 -9.75 -17.02
C LYS A 182 -13.90 -8.94 -16.34
N PRO A 183 -13.64 -7.66 -16.03
CA PRO A 183 -14.68 -6.80 -15.48
C PRO A 183 -15.82 -6.62 -16.49
N GLU A 184 -17.05 -6.70 -16.00
CA GLU A 184 -18.27 -6.54 -16.80
C GLU A 184 -18.91 -5.17 -16.55
N GLU A 185 -19.21 -4.89 -15.28
CA GLU A 185 -19.87 -3.65 -14.84
C GLU A 185 -18.95 -2.92 -13.88
N VAL A 186 -18.41 -1.78 -14.33
CA VAL A 186 -17.39 -1.02 -13.59
C VAL A 186 -17.99 0.26 -13.05
N GLU A 187 -17.88 0.47 -11.74
CA GLU A 187 -18.37 1.67 -11.05
C GLU A 187 -17.26 2.37 -10.27
N LEU A 188 -17.47 3.67 -10.01
CA LEU A 188 -16.59 4.46 -9.18
C LEU A 188 -16.89 4.20 -7.71
N VAL A 189 -15.88 3.69 -6.99
CA VAL A 189 -15.92 3.45 -5.55
C VAL A 189 -14.99 4.41 -4.84
N ARG A 190 -15.47 4.98 -3.72
CA ARG A 190 -14.70 5.87 -2.85
C ARG A 190 -14.62 5.30 -1.45
N ARG A 191 -13.42 5.33 -0.87
CA ARG A 191 -13.16 4.93 0.52
C ARG A 191 -12.32 6.01 1.19
N ASP A 192 -12.86 6.61 2.25
CA ASP A 192 -12.17 7.63 3.03
C ASP A 192 -11.64 7.04 4.34
N TYR A 193 -10.44 7.42 4.73
CA TYR A 193 -9.84 7.02 6.00
C TYR A 193 -8.85 8.08 6.51
N THR A 194 -8.74 8.17 7.84
CA THR A 194 -7.71 9.01 8.46
C THR A 194 -6.39 8.26 8.49
N ALA A 195 -5.30 8.91 8.07
CA ALA A 195 -3.96 8.40 8.28
C ALA A 195 -2.97 9.54 8.55
N ASN A 196 -2.18 9.40 9.61
CA ASN A 196 -1.18 10.35 10.06
C ASN A 196 -1.75 11.78 10.08
N GLU A 197 -2.84 11.93 10.85
CA GLU A 197 -3.55 13.20 11.11
C GLU A 197 -4.21 13.88 9.89
N SER A 198 -4.24 13.23 8.73
CA SER A 198 -4.93 13.77 7.57
C SER A 198 -5.89 12.80 6.93
N TRP A 199 -6.70 13.36 6.05
CA TRP A 199 -7.71 12.69 5.27
C TRP A 199 -7.11 12.10 4.00
N GLU A 200 -7.15 10.77 3.90
CA GLU A 200 -6.90 10.01 2.69
C GLU A 200 -8.23 9.60 2.04
N THR A 201 -8.31 9.78 0.73
CA THR A 201 -9.38 9.30 -0.13
C THR A 201 -8.78 8.32 -1.13
N PHE A 202 -9.22 7.08 -1.08
CA PHE A 202 -8.93 6.06 -2.08
C PHE A 202 -10.10 5.99 -3.06
N LEU A 203 -9.88 6.49 -4.27
CA LEU A 203 -10.80 6.37 -5.40
C LEU A 203 -10.39 5.16 -6.23
N SER A 204 -11.37 4.44 -6.73
CA SER A 204 -11.13 3.27 -7.56
C SER A 204 -12.27 3.02 -8.52
N TYR A 205 -11.97 2.58 -9.72
CA TYR A 205 -12.95 1.95 -10.59
C TYR A 205 -12.90 0.44 -10.37
N GLU A 206 -14.01 -0.14 -9.96
CA GLU A 206 -14.12 -1.54 -9.55
C GLU A 206 -15.35 -2.20 -10.20
N ASP A 207 -15.24 -3.47 -10.57
CA ASP A 207 -16.41 -4.35 -10.69
C ASP A 207 -16.71 -4.91 -9.29
N THR A 208 -17.69 -4.34 -8.61
CA THR A 208 -17.98 -4.65 -7.20
C THR A 208 -18.68 -6.00 -7.02
N ARG A 209 -19.25 -6.55 -8.09
CA ARG A 209 -19.87 -7.89 -8.07
C ARG A 209 -18.81 -8.98 -8.13
N GLN A 210 -17.79 -8.78 -8.96
CA GLN A 210 -16.69 -9.72 -9.14
C GLN A 210 -15.46 -9.40 -8.27
N ASP A 211 -15.50 -8.30 -7.52
CA ASP A 211 -14.42 -7.76 -6.69
C ASP A 211 -13.12 -7.46 -7.47
N ILE A 212 -13.25 -6.97 -8.70
CA ILE A 212 -12.14 -6.68 -9.62
C ILE A 212 -11.82 -5.17 -9.61
N LEU A 213 -10.53 -4.83 -9.52
CA LEU A 213 -10.01 -3.47 -9.52
C LEU A 213 -9.41 -3.11 -10.89
N VAL A 214 -9.98 -2.09 -11.53
CA VAL A 214 -9.58 -1.60 -12.87
C VAL A 214 -8.61 -0.44 -12.78
N GLY A 215 -8.82 0.49 -11.86
CA GLY A 215 -7.92 1.62 -11.64
C GLY A 215 -8.10 2.21 -10.26
N LEU A 216 -7.08 2.92 -9.77
CA LEU A 216 -7.07 3.54 -8.46
C LEU A 216 -6.38 4.91 -8.49
N LEU A 217 -6.79 5.77 -7.55
CA LEU A 217 -6.15 7.03 -7.23
C LEU A 217 -6.12 7.23 -5.71
N ARG A 218 -4.99 7.71 -5.20
CA ARG A 218 -4.81 8.12 -3.79
C ARG A 218 -4.76 9.63 -3.70
N LEU A 219 -5.76 10.23 -3.08
CA LEU A 219 -5.84 11.66 -2.83
C LEU A 219 -5.68 11.91 -1.33
N ARG A 220 -4.82 12.88 -0.97
CA ARG A 220 -4.64 13.30 0.42
C ARG A 220 -4.87 14.80 0.54
N LYS A 221 -5.58 15.24 1.58
CA LYS A 221 -5.60 16.65 1.97
C LYS A 221 -4.27 17.00 2.63
N CYS A 222 -3.56 18.04 2.19
CA CYS A 222 -2.30 18.41 2.85
C CYS A 222 -2.59 18.86 4.29
N GLY A 223 -1.81 18.32 5.24
CA GLY A 223 -1.98 18.50 6.67
C GLY A 223 -1.22 19.70 7.23
N GLN A 224 -1.23 19.84 8.56
CA GLN A 224 -0.43 20.87 9.26
C GLN A 224 1.07 20.55 9.24
N ASN A 225 1.43 19.27 9.09
CA ASN A 225 2.81 18.78 9.09
C ASN A 225 3.48 18.86 7.69
N THR A 226 2.80 19.44 6.70
CA THR A 226 3.34 19.65 5.35
C THR A 226 4.50 20.65 5.39
N THR A 227 5.70 20.16 5.02
CA THR A 227 6.94 20.96 5.00
C THR A 227 7.38 21.39 3.60
N CYS A 228 6.85 20.76 2.55
CA CYS A 228 7.19 21.12 1.17
C CYS A 228 6.54 22.46 0.77
N PRO A 229 7.31 23.49 0.39
CA PRO A 229 6.77 24.83 0.07
C PRO A 229 5.65 24.81 -0.97
N GLU A 230 5.78 23.98 -2.00
CA GLU A 230 4.84 23.85 -3.11
C GLU A 230 3.50 23.26 -2.67
N LEU A 231 3.45 22.58 -1.52
CA LEU A 231 2.25 21.96 -0.95
C LEU A 231 1.64 22.78 0.18
N MET A 232 2.31 23.83 0.65
CA MET A 232 1.79 24.67 1.74
C MET A 232 0.50 25.39 1.34
N GLY A 233 -0.37 25.64 2.34
CA GLY A 233 -1.65 26.32 2.18
C GLY A 233 -2.81 25.37 1.89
N LYS A 234 -3.81 25.84 1.14
CA LYS A 234 -5.00 25.06 0.78
C LYS A 234 -4.71 24.13 -0.40
N CYS A 235 -4.01 23.03 -0.11
CA CYS A 235 -3.55 22.07 -1.11
C CYS A 235 -4.11 20.67 -0.86
N SER A 236 -4.37 19.94 -1.94
CA SER A 236 -4.51 18.49 -1.92
C SER A 236 -3.48 17.86 -2.84
N ILE A 237 -3.08 16.63 -2.56
CA ILE A 237 -2.06 15.93 -3.32
C ILE A 237 -2.54 14.56 -3.78
N VAL A 238 -2.39 14.30 -5.07
CA VAL A 238 -2.51 12.97 -5.66
C VAL A 238 -1.17 12.25 -5.47
N ARG A 239 -1.21 11.19 -4.67
CA ARG A 239 -0.04 10.39 -4.23
C ARG A 239 0.25 9.22 -5.16
N GLU A 240 -0.78 8.74 -5.85
CA GLU A 240 -0.70 7.66 -6.83
C GLU A 240 -1.90 7.76 -7.77
N LEU A 241 -1.68 7.56 -9.07
CA LEU A 241 -2.69 7.22 -10.05
C LEU A 241 -2.19 5.95 -10.77
N HIS A 242 -3.01 4.93 -10.84
CA HIS A 242 -2.66 3.68 -11.51
C HIS A 242 -3.88 3.05 -12.18
N VAL A 243 -3.76 2.70 -13.45
CA VAL A 243 -4.81 2.01 -14.22
C VAL A 243 -4.26 0.67 -14.69
N TYR A 244 -4.98 -0.41 -14.37
CA TYR A 244 -4.61 -1.78 -14.71
C TYR A 244 -5.25 -2.20 -16.04
N GLY A 245 -4.46 -2.86 -16.89
CA GLY A 245 -4.91 -3.46 -18.15
C GLY A 245 -4.97 -2.51 -19.35
N THR A 246 -5.19 -3.09 -20.52
CA THR A 246 -5.49 -2.38 -21.76
C THR A 246 -6.99 -2.06 -21.81
N ALA A 247 -7.34 -0.78 -21.81
CA ALA A 247 -8.65 -0.21 -22.16
C ALA A 247 -9.87 -1.11 -21.87
N VAL A 248 -10.26 -1.23 -20.60
CA VAL A 248 -11.59 -1.73 -20.26
C VAL A 248 -12.62 -0.69 -20.75
N PRO A 249 -13.66 -1.06 -21.50
CA PRO A 249 -14.68 -0.10 -21.94
C PRO A 249 -15.39 0.52 -20.73
N VAL A 250 -15.59 1.84 -20.74
CA VAL A 250 -16.38 2.54 -19.72
C VAL A 250 -17.86 2.39 -20.07
N HIS A 251 -18.65 1.80 -19.18
CA HIS A 251 -20.11 1.68 -19.36
C HIS A 251 -20.83 2.74 -18.52
N GLY A 252 -21.71 3.54 -19.14
CA GLY A 252 -22.48 4.60 -18.49
C GLY A 252 -23.54 5.20 -19.42
N ARG A 253 -24.54 5.90 -18.86
CA ARG A 253 -25.69 6.47 -19.61
C ARG A 253 -25.32 7.52 -20.67
N ASP A 254 -24.05 7.96 -20.72
CA ASP A 254 -23.43 8.81 -21.75
C ASP A 254 -22.24 8.09 -22.42
N ALA A 255 -22.51 6.91 -23.01
CA ALA A 255 -21.51 5.97 -23.50
C ALA A 255 -20.50 6.56 -24.51
N ASP A 256 -20.92 7.50 -25.36
CA ASP A 256 -20.06 8.06 -26.43
C ASP A 256 -18.97 9.01 -25.91
N LYS A 257 -19.20 9.77 -24.83
CA LYS A 257 -18.17 10.66 -24.25
C LYS A 257 -17.21 9.92 -23.33
N LEU A 258 -17.73 8.94 -22.59
CA LEU A 258 -16.97 8.13 -21.64
C LEU A 258 -16.07 7.09 -22.35
N GLN A 259 -16.44 6.61 -23.54
CA GLN A 259 -15.58 5.72 -24.34
C GLN A 259 -14.26 6.37 -24.78
N HIS A 260 -14.23 7.69 -24.94
CA HIS A 260 -13.02 8.43 -25.32
C HIS A 260 -12.16 8.88 -24.12
N GLN A 261 -12.70 8.86 -22.90
CA GLN A 261 -11.99 9.23 -21.67
C GLN A 261 -11.53 7.97 -20.93
N GLY A 262 -10.21 7.76 -20.84
CA GLY A 262 -9.65 6.67 -20.04
C GLY A 262 -9.92 6.84 -18.54
N TYR A 263 -10.06 5.74 -17.80
CA TYR A 263 -10.29 5.73 -16.34
C TYR A 263 -9.34 6.63 -15.54
N GLY A 264 -8.10 6.82 -16.01
CA GLY A 264 -7.16 7.73 -15.36
C GLY A 264 -7.62 9.19 -15.37
N THR A 265 -8.21 9.65 -16.48
CA THR A 265 -8.76 11.01 -16.58
C THR A 265 -9.98 11.17 -15.67
N LEU A 266 -10.88 10.18 -15.67
CA LEU A 266 -12.08 10.20 -14.81
C LEU A 266 -11.72 10.23 -13.32
N LEU A 267 -10.71 9.45 -12.90
CA LEU A 267 -10.19 9.48 -11.53
C LEU A 267 -9.61 10.85 -11.17
N MET A 268 -8.86 11.49 -12.09
CA MET A 268 -8.30 12.81 -11.87
C MET A 268 -9.38 13.89 -11.77
N GLU A 269 -10.42 13.84 -12.62
CA GLU A 269 -11.55 14.78 -12.57
C GLU A 269 -12.29 14.68 -11.23
N GLU A 270 -12.55 13.47 -10.74
CA GLU A 270 -13.17 13.28 -9.44
C GLU A 270 -12.25 13.74 -8.29
N ALA A 271 -10.94 13.49 -8.39
CA ALA A 271 -9.97 13.98 -7.41
C ALA A 271 -9.94 15.52 -7.35
N GLU A 272 -9.98 16.19 -8.49
CA GLU A 272 -10.08 17.66 -8.60
C GLU A 272 -11.39 18.18 -7.97
N ARG A 273 -12.52 17.50 -8.24
CA ARG A 273 -13.83 17.83 -7.66
C ARG A 273 -13.80 17.72 -6.13
N ILE A 274 -13.29 16.63 -5.57
CA ILE A 274 -13.17 16.40 -4.12
C ILE A 274 -12.23 17.45 -3.50
N ALA A 275 -11.06 17.68 -4.12
CA ALA A 275 -10.10 18.65 -3.64
C ALA A 275 -10.69 20.07 -3.57
N GLY A 276 -11.42 20.51 -4.59
CA GLY A 276 -12.02 21.85 -4.62
C GLY A 276 -13.24 21.99 -3.70
N ARG A 277 -14.20 21.05 -3.78
CA ARG A 277 -15.49 21.17 -3.09
C ARG A 277 -15.46 20.73 -1.64
N GLU A 278 -14.75 19.65 -1.35
CA GLU A 278 -14.78 18.99 -0.04
C GLU A 278 -13.55 19.34 0.80
N HIS A 279 -12.34 19.24 0.22
CA HIS A 279 -11.12 19.66 0.93
C HIS A 279 -10.98 21.17 1.02
N ARG A 280 -11.73 21.93 0.19
CA ARG A 280 -11.63 23.38 0.02
C ARG A 280 -10.23 23.84 -0.37
N SER A 281 -9.56 23.04 -1.19
CA SER A 281 -8.25 23.33 -1.75
C SER A 281 -8.35 24.33 -2.90
N THR A 282 -7.38 25.23 -3.01
CA THR A 282 -7.23 26.15 -4.14
C THR A 282 -6.28 25.60 -5.20
N LYS A 283 -5.49 24.57 -4.85
CA LYS A 283 -4.57 23.88 -5.74
C LYS A 283 -4.56 22.38 -5.47
N ILE A 284 -4.28 21.62 -6.52
CA ILE A 284 -4.02 20.19 -6.44
C ILE A 284 -2.63 19.90 -7.04
N ALA A 285 -1.86 19.08 -6.34
CA ALA A 285 -0.52 18.65 -6.76
C ALA A 285 -0.52 17.15 -7.06
N VAL A 286 0.45 16.70 -7.86
CA VAL A 286 0.68 15.28 -8.15
C VAL A 286 2.17 14.97 -8.01
N ILE A 287 2.49 13.93 -7.24
CA ILE A 287 3.84 13.38 -7.19
C ILE A 287 4.09 12.46 -8.39
N SER A 288 4.35 13.05 -9.54
CA SER A 288 4.55 12.32 -10.79
C SER A 288 6.00 11.86 -10.96
N GLY A 289 6.19 10.59 -11.32
CA GLY A 289 7.47 10.10 -11.82
C GLY A 289 7.87 10.85 -13.10
N VAL A 290 9.17 11.07 -13.31
CA VAL A 290 9.68 11.92 -14.40
C VAL A 290 9.10 11.53 -15.78
N GLY A 291 8.99 10.23 -16.06
CA GLY A 291 8.45 9.72 -17.32
C GLY A 291 6.94 9.90 -17.53
N THR A 292 6.17 10.20 -16.47
CA THR A 292 4.70 10.36 -16.57
C THR A 292 4.25 11.82 -16.56
N ARG A 293 5.15 12.78 -16.39
CA ARG A 293 4.82 14.22 -16.32
C ARG A 293 4.07 14.73 -17.56
N HIS A 294 4.39 14.22 -18.75
CA HIS A 294 3.71 14.63 -19.99
C HIS A 294 2.23 14.21 -20.02
N TYR A 295 1.84 13.11 -19.34
CA TYR A 295 0.44 12.75 -19.18
C TYR A 295 -0.33 13.84 -18.43
N TYR A 296 0.20 14.32 -17.29
CA TYR A 296 -0.44 15.37 -16.50
C TYR A 296 -0.47 16.73 -17.21
N ARG A 297 0.52 17.05 -18.06
CA ARG A 297 0.48 18.26 -18.90
C ARG A 297 -0.73 18.30 -19.82
N LYS A 298 -1.15 17.15 -20.37
CA LYS A 298 -2.35 17.05 -21.21
C LYS A 298 -3.64 17.33 -20.42
N LEU A 299 -3.61 17.19 -19.09
CA LEU A 299 -4.72 17.48 -18.18
C LEU A 299 -4.67 18.92 -17.62
N GLY A 300 -3.73 19.75 -18.10
CA GLY A 300 -3.57 21.14 -17.67
C GLY A 300 -2.73 21.33 -16.40
N TYR A 301 -1.91 20.35 -16.02
CA TYR A 301 -0.95 20.51 -14.91
C TYR A 301 0.38 21.06 -15.43
N GLU A 302 0.98 21.94 -14.63
CA GLU A 302 2.30 22.52 -14.88
C GLU A 302 3.31 22.02 -13.86
N LEU A 303 4.60 22.09 -14.18
CA LEU A 303 5.66 21.65 -13.26
C LEU A 303 5.96 22.78 -12.27
N ASP A 304 5.83 22.51 -10.97
CA ASP A 304 6.23 23.41 -9.88
C ASP A 304 7.05 22.60 -8.86
N GLY A 305 8.34 22.98 -8.73
CA GLY A 305 9.32 22.20 -7.97
C GLY A 305 9.36 20.72 -8.42
N PRO A 306 9.21 19.75 -7.50
CA PRO A 306 9.19 18.33 -7.85
C PRO A 306 7.81 17.82 -8.30
N TYR A 307 6.74 18.63 -8.22
CA TYR A 307 5.35 18.23 -8.41
C TYR A 307 4.76 18.72 -9.73
N MET A 308 3.70 18.05 -10.20
CA MET A 308 2.81 18.60 -11.23
C MET A 308 1.64 19.27 -10.53
N VAL A 309 1.40 20.55 -10.75
CA VAL A 309 0.39 21.37 -10.02
C VAL A 309 -0.65 21.93 -10.98
N LYS A 310 -1.89 22.00 -10.51
CA LYS A 310 -3.00 22.68 -11.17
C LYS A 310 -3.77 23.50 -10.15
N TYR A 311 -4.08 24.76 -10.49
CA TYR A 311 -4.95 25.59 -9.68
C TYR A 311 -6.40 25.24 -9.96
N LEU A 312 -7.20 25.10 -8.89
CA LEU A 312 -8.60 24.76 -8.98
C LEU A 312 -9.41 26.05 -9.07
N THR A 313 -10.21 26.19 -10.14
CA THR A 313 -11.17 27.29 -10.25
C THR A 313 -12.27 27.13 -9.20
N SER A 314 -12.56 28.22 -8.50
CA SER A 314 -13.56 28.30 -7.42
C SER A 314 -14.99 28.08 -7.91
#